data_AF-Q185N4-F1
#
_entry.id   AF-Q185N4-F1
#
_cell.length_a   1.000
_cell.length_b   1.000
_cell.length_c   1.000
_cell.angle_alpha   90.00
_cell.angle_beta   90.00
_cell.angle_gamma   90.00
#
_symmetry.space_group_name_H-M   'P 1'
#
loop_
_entity.id
_entity.type
_entity.pdbx_description
1 polymer ?
#
loop_
_entity_poly.entity_id
_entity_poly.type
_entity_poly.pdbx_seq_one_letter_code
_entity_poly.pdbx_strand_id
1 'polypeptide(L)'
;MQWALSSEEIDIAIICKDAAKQYVNVNSGFEIVGTVVQNSDIFLLSDNNPEKIGVIQNRDYQSELVKKYYKNVEVAPLLGTALAYGLESNLVDGVVIDCIKSIGLEGKRKSTTKLGDYDTYVLVVNKEFKKSKAYSDFITLYNKSVDALKNKATFKKVLKEYRNIRNIDMEEISNWKLKFLKIKAID
;
A
#
# COMPACT_ATOMS: atom_id res chain seq x y z
N MET A 1 6.78 -13.48 2.11
CA MET A 1 5.32 -13.28 2.24
C MET A 1 4.55 -14.40 1.56
N GLN A 2 4.80 -14.69 0.28
CA GLN A 2 4.23 -15.85 -0.42
C GLN A 2 4.47 -17.17 0.33
N TRP A 3 5.67 -17.36 0.87
CA TRP A 3 6.07 -18.52 1.69
C TRP A 3 5.33 -18.69 3.02
N ALA A 4 4.93 -17.60 3.68
CA ALA A 4 4.27 -17.65 4.99
C ALA A 4 2.75 -17.85 4.85
N LEU A 5 2.19 -17.48 3.69
CA LEU A 5 0.80 -17.77 3.35
C LEU A 5 0.65 -19.21 2.83
N SER A 6 1.65 -19.73 2.10
CA SER A 6 1.65 -21.11 1.61
C SER A 6 1.91 -22.18 2.67
N SER A 7 2.27 -21.81 3.91
CA SER A 7 2.55 -22.76 4.99
C SER A 7 1.32 -23.16 5.82
N GLU A 8 0.11 -22.70 5.47
CA GLU A 8 -1.13 -22.84 6.27
C GLU A 8 -1.06 -22.24 7.70
N GLU A 9 0.03 -21.55 8.07
CA GLU A 9 0.20 -20.93 9.39
C GLU A 9 -0.50 -19.56 9.52
N ILE A 10 -1.06 -19.04 8.42
CA ILE A 10 -1.68 -17.71 8.36
C ILE A 10 -3.12 -17.81 7.87
N ASP A 11 -4.06 -17.54 8.77
CA ASP A 11 -5.51 -17.51 8.47
C ASP A 11 -5.97 -16.24 7.74
N ILE A 12 -5.20 -15.15 7.87
CA ILE A 12 -5.58 -13.83 7.40
C ILE A 12 -4.36 -12.97 7.07
N ALA A 13 -4.41 -12.23 5.97
CA ALA A 13 -3.34 -11.30 5.60
C ALA A 13 -3.86 -10.06 4.85
N ILE A 14 -3.24 -8.92 5.14
CA ILE A 14 -3.38 -7.70 4.33
C ILE A 14 -2.19 -7.65 3.37
N ILE A 15 -2.46 -7.78 2.08
CA ILE A 15 -1.42 -7.80 1.03
C ILE A 15 -1.83 -6.98 -0.18
N CYS A 16 -0.88 -6.66 -1.07
CA CYS A 16 -1.19 -5.84 -2.22
C CYS A 16 -2.13 -6.56 -3.18
N LYS A 17 -3.02 -5.82 -3.85
CA LYS A 17 -4.09 -6.35 -4.70
C LYS A 17 -3.58 -7.34 -5.75
N ASP A 18 -2.46 -7.05 -6.41
CA ASP A 18 -1.92 -7.92 -7.46
C ASP A 18 -1.35 -9.22 -6.89
N ALA A 19 -0.61 -9.15 -5.78
CA ALA A 19 -0.11 -10.34 -5.10
C ALA A 19 -1.27 -11.19 -4.54
N ALA A 20 -2.32 -10.55 -4.04
CA ALA A 20 -3.53 -11.24 -3.59
C ALA A 20 -4.20 -12.03 -4.72
N LYS A 21 -4.37 -11.40 -5.90
CA LYS A 21 -4.94 -12.07 -7.07
C LYS A 21 -4.12 -13.29 -7.48
N GLN A 22 -2.81 -13.14 -7.58
CA GLN A 22 -1.92 -14.26 -7.90
C GLN A 22 -2.03 -15.37 -6.85
N TYR A 23 -2.07 -15.01 -5.57
CA TYR A 23 -2.13 -15.94 -4.46
C TYR A 23 -3.44 -16.76 -4.45
N VAL A 24 -4.60 -16.12 -4.52
CA VAL A 24 -5.90 -16.83 -4.47
C VAL A 24 -6.19 -17.64 -5.73
N ASN A 25 -5.58 -17.26 -6.88
CA ASN A 25 -5.70 -18.03 -8.12
C ASN A 25 -5.05 -19.41 -8.01
N VAL A 26 -4.00 -19.56 -7.19
CA VAL A 26 -3.27 -20.83 -7.02
C VAL A 26 -3.54 -21.51 -5.68
N ASN A 27 -4.23 -20.84 -4.74
CA ASN A 27 -4.60 -21.38 -3.43
C ASN A 27 -6.13 -21.28 -3.21
N SER A 28 -6.85 -22.34 -3.57
CA SER A 28 -8.31 -22.38 -3.53
C SER A 28 -8.93 -22.26 -2.13
N GLY A 29 -8.15 -22.52 -1.08
CA GLY A 29 -8.55 -22.36 0.33
C GLY A 29 -8.67 -20.91 0.79
N PHE A 30 -8.25 -19.94 -0.02
CA PHE A 30 -8.28 -18.52 0.34
C PHE A 30 -9.17 -17.70 -0.59
N GLU A 31 -9.65 -16.57 -0.10
CA GLU A 31 -10.41 -15.59 -0.88
C GLU A 31 -10.04 -14.15 -0.51
N ILE A 32 -10.24 -13.23 -1.46
CA ILE A 32 -10.16 -11.79 -1.19
C ILE A 32 -11.52 -11.34 -0.67
N VAL A 33 -11.58 -10.82 0.56
CA VAL A 33 -12.84 -10.37 1.17
C VAL A 33 -13.14 -8.89 0.93
N GLY A 34 -12.13 -8.09 0.55
CA GLY A 34 -12.34 -6.69 0.15
C GLY A 34 -11.08 -5.82 0.18
N THR A 35 -11.18 -4.63 -0.41
CA THR A 35 -10.17 -3.58 -0.30
C THR A 35 -10.15 -3.00 1.11
N VAL A 36 -8.96 -2.89 1.68
CA VAL A 36 -8.74 -2.32 3.03
C VAL A 36 -7.95 -1.02 2.99
N VAL A 37 -7.18 -0.79 1.92
CA VAL A 37 -6.42 0.46 1.73
C VAL A 37 -6.49 0.89 0.28
N GLN A 38 -6.77 2.17 0.07
CA GLN A 38 -6.67 2.83 -1.23
C GLN A 38 -5.62 3.94 -1.18
N ASN A 39 -5.06 4.23 -2.35
CA ASN A 39 -4.20 5.39 -2.59
C ASN A 39 -2.92 5.42 -1.75
N SER A 40 -2.34 4.25 -1.43
CA SER A 40 -1.14 4.25 -0.59
C SER A 40 0.13 4.59 -1.35
N ASP A 41 0.16 4.52 -2.67
CA ASP A 41 1.38 4.86 -3.41
C ASP A 41 1.43 6.34 -3.76
N ILE A 42 2.63 6.92 -3.70
CA ILE A 42 2.92 8.28 -4.15
C ILE A 42 4.07 8.26 -5.14
N PHE A 43 4.23 9.34 -5.90
CA PHE A 43 5.49 9.63 -6.56
C PHE A 43 6.42 10.30 -5.55
N LEU A 44 7.63 9.77 -5.39
CA LEU A 44 8.74 10.44 -4.71
C LEU A 44 9.81 10.74 -5.75
N LEU A 45 10.06 12.02 -6.02
CA LEU A 45 10.91 12.47 -7.12
C LEU A 45 12.13 13.23 -6.60
N SER A 46 13.29 13.06 -7.23
CA SER A 46 14.45 13.94 -6.99
C SER A 46 14.20 15.34 -7.55
N ASP A 47 13.46 15.44 -8.66
CA ASP A 47 13.15 16.71 -9.32
C ASP A 47 11.68 16.85 -9.78
N ASN A 48 11.39 17.85 -10.64
CA ASN A 48 10.04 18.06 -11.17
C ASN A 48 9.78 17.41 -12.53
N ASN A 49 10.82 17.05 -13.26
CA ASN A 49 10.80 16.60 -14.65
C ASN A 49 11.58 15.28 -14.76
N PRO A 50 11.14 14.21 -14.09
CA PRO A 50 11.86 12.95 -14.11
C PRO A 50 11.91 12.40 -15.53
N GLU A 51 13.03 11.80 -15.93
CA GLU A 51 13.18 11.09 -17.20
C GLU A 51 12.98 9.58 -16.99
N LYS A 52 13.32 9.08 -15.80
CA LYS A 52 13.21 7.67 -15.42
C LYS A 52 12.55 7.50 -14.06
N ILE A 53 11.46 6.72 -13.98
CA ILE A 53 10.76 6.42 -12.73
C ILE A 53 10.81 4.92 -12.42
N GLY A 54 11.31 4.60 -11.23
CA GLY A 54 11.31 3.27 -10.66
C GLY A 54 9.92 2.82 -10.19
N VAL A 55 9.54 1.60 -10.53
CA VAL A 55 8.32 0.93 -10.04
C VAL A 55 8.69 -0.44 -9.48
N ILE A 56 7.84 -1.01 -8.63
CA ILE A 56 8.06 -2.37 -8.13
C ILE A 56 7.85 -3.35 -9.29
N GLN A 57 8.79 -4.28 -9.48
CA GLN A 57 8.64 -5.36 -10.45
C GLN A 57 7.36 -6.17 -10.19
N ASN A 58 6.72 -6.65 -11.28
CA ASN A 58 5.46 -7.42 -11.24
C ASN A 58 4.28 -6.68 -10.58
N ARG A 59 4.26 -5.34 -10.67
CA ARG A 59 3.19 -4.48 -10.17
C ARG A 59 2.69 -3.54 -11.29
N ASP A 60 1.99 -4.12 -12.26
CA ASP A 60 1.66 -3.47 -13.53
C ASP A 60 0.90 -2.15 -13.37
N TYR A 61 0.04 -2.03 -12.36
CA TYR A 61 -0.70 -0.79 -12.14
C TYR A 61 0.21 0.41 -11.85
N GLN A 62 1.40 0.21 -11.25
CA GLN A 62 2.33 1.32 -11.03
C GLN A 62 2.92 1.82 -12.33
N SER A 63 3.23 0.92 -13.27
CA SER A 63 3.67 1.26 -14.61
C SER A 63 2.59 2.04 -15.37
N GLU A 64 1.32 1.62 -15.26
CA GLU A 64 0.19 2.36 -15.82
C GLU A 64 0.02 3.74 -15.18
N LEU A 65 0.21 3.83 -13.86
CA LEU A 65 0.14 5.08 -13.11
C LEU A 65 1.19 6.07 -13.58
N VAL A 66 2.44 5.64 -13.76
CA VAL A 66 3.51 6.48 -14.32
C VAL A 66 3.10 7.00 -15.69
N LYS A 67 2.69 6.12 -16.62
CA LYS A 67 2.32 6.49 -17.99
C LYS A 67 1.14 7.45 -18.07
N LYS A 68 0.20 7.38 -17.12
CA LYS A 68 -0.94 8.31 -17.02
C LYS A 68 -0.52 9.71 -16.58
N TYR A 69 0.50 9.82 -15.73
CA TYR A 69 0.97 11.10 -15.18
C TYR A 69 2.09 11.74 -16.00
N TYR A 70 2.94 10.93 -16.63
CA TYR A 70 4.13 11.35 -17.35
C TYR A 70 4.18 10.65 -18.71
N LYS A 71 4.12 11.43 -19.79
CA LYS A 71 4.02 10.90 -21.17
C LYS A 71 5.34 10.35 -21.72
N ASN A 72 6.47 10.94 -21.34
CA ASN A 72 7.79 10.67 -21.92
C ASN A 72 8.80 10.24 -20.85
N VAL A 73 8.42 9.24 -20.04
CA VAL A 73 9.26 8.73 -18.94
C VAL A 73 9.55 7.26 -19.14
N GLU A 74 10.80 6.88 -18.96
CA GLU A 74 11.20 5.47 -18.86
C GLU A 74 10.69 4.88 -17.54
N VAL A 75 9.96 3.77 -17.62
CA VAL A 75 9.54 3.01 -16.43
C VAL A 75 10.58 1.95 -16.14
N ALA A 76 11.20 2.00 -14.97
CA ALA A 76 12.26 1.09 -14.55
C ALA A 76 11.75 0.10 -13.48
N PRO A 77 11.57 -1.19 -13.80
CA PRO A 77 11.21 -2.18 -12.79
C PRO A 77 12.37 -2.41 -11.81
N LEU A 78 12.09 -2.32 -10.51
CA LEU A 78 13.06 -2.52 -9.43
C LEU A 78 12.50 -3.49 -8.38
N LEU A 79 13.38 -4.08 -7.58
CA LEU A 79 12.97 -4.74 -6.34
C LEU A 79 12.34 -3.70 -5.41
N GLY A 80 11.25 -4.06 -4.73
CA GLY A 80 10.56 -3.12 -3.83
C GLY A 80 11.42 -2.60 -2.68
N THR A 81 12.44 -3.37 -2.26
CA THR A 81 13.46 -2.96 -1.29
C THR A 81 14.54 -2.07 -1.87
N ALA A 82 14.71 -2.06 -3.20
CA ALA A 82 15.71 -1.27 -3.91
C ALA A 82 15.19 0.10 -4.39
N LEU A 83 13.89 0.41 -4.20
CA LEU A 83 13.32 1.69 -4.64
C LEU A 83 14.03 2.90 -4.02
N ALA A 84 14.15 2.92 -2.68
CA ALA A 84 14.79 4.04 -1.97
C ALA A 84 16.26 4.20 -2.38
N TYR A 85 17.00 3.08 -2.41
CA TYR A 85 18.39 3.07 -2.87
C TYR A 85 18.54 3.55 -4.32
N GLY A 86 17.64 3.12 -5.21
CA GLY A 86 17.64 3.51 -6.61
C GLY A 86 17.44 5.02 -6.80
N LEU A 87 16.58 5.63 -5.98
CA LEU A 87 16.40 7.07 -5.96
C LEU A 87 17.64 7.80 -5.41
N GLU A 88 18.12 7.40 -4.23
CA GLU A 88 19.26 8.06 -3.56
C GLU A 88 20.58 7.94 -4.35
N SER A 89 20.75 6.85 -5.10
CA SER A 89 21.92 6.59 -5.94
C SER A 89 21.81 7.17 -7.36
N ASN A 90 20.75 7.94 -7.66
CA ASN A 90 20.45 8.50 -8.98
C ASN A 90 20.36 7.44 -10.10
N LEU A 91 19.95 6.21 -9.78
CA LEU A 91 19.63 5.19 -10.80
C LEU A 91 18.29 5.48 -11.50
N VAL A 92 17.41 6.20 -10.80
CA VAL A 92 16.12 6.69 -11.29
C VAL A 92 15.88 8.10 -10.70
N ASP A 93 15.12 8.93 -11.41
CA ASP A 93 14.80 10.31 -10.99
C ASP A 93 13.56 10.37 -10.09
N GLY A 94 12.85 9.25 -9.98
CA GLY A 94 11.71 9.12 -9.11
C GLY A 94 11.32 7.68 -8.89
N VAL A 95 10.48 7.45 -7.89
CA VAL A 95 9.90 6.13 -7.62
C VAL A 95 8.41 6.23 -7.31
N VAL A 96 7.68 5.16 -7.64
CA VAL A 96 6.33 4.91 -7.10
C VAL A 96 6.47 4.06 -5.83
N ILE A 97 6.24 4.67 -4.67
CA ILE A 97 6.50 4.06 -3.37
C ILE A 97 5.32 4.25 -2.40
N ASP A 98 5.15 3.29 -1.49
CA ASP A 98 4.20 3.41 -0.39
C ASP A 98 4.46 4.68 0.43
N CYS A 99 3.41 5.43 0.70
CA CYS A 99 3.48 6.76 1.27
C CYS A 99 4.09 6.75 2.66
N ILE A 100 3.85 5.71 3.47
CA ILE A 100 4.44 5.59 4.80
C ILE A 100 5.93 5.25 4.71
N LYS A 101 6.34 4.42 3.73
CA LYS A 101 7.76 4.14 3.46
C LYS A 101 8.51 5.35 2.91
N SER A 102 7.81 6.27 2.26
CA SER A 102 8.42 7.51 1.77
C SER A 102 8.78 8.48 2.89
N ILE A 103 8.20 8.32 4.09
CA ILE A 103 8.44 9.25 5.20
C ILE A 103 9.88 9.09 5.68
N GLY A 104 10.61 10.19 5.72
CA GLY A 104 12.03 10.21 6.08
C GLY A 104 13.00 10.07 4.90
N LEU A 105 12.50 9.78 3.69
CA LEU A 105 13.29 9.87 2.46
C LEU A 105 13.33 11.32 1.95
N GLU A 106 14.43 11.70 1.30
CA GLU A 106 14.52 12.99 0.62
C GLU A 106 13.77 12.95 -0.73
N GLY A 107 13.33 14.13 -1.18
CA GLY A 107 12.64 14.30 -2.47
C GLY A 107 11.25 14.90 -2.36
N LYS A 108 10.69 15.19 -3.53
CA LYS A 108 9.38 15.83 -3.71
C LYS A 108 8.30 14.76 -3.79
N ARG A 109 7.39 14.77 -2.82
CA ARG A 109 6.23 13.87 -2.79
C ARG A 109 5.09 14.44 -3.62
N LYS A 110 4.55 13.64 -4.54
CA LYS A 110 3.35 13.99 -5.32
C LYS A 110 2.31 12.87 -5.21
N SER A 111 1.08 13.27 -4.92
CA SER A 111 -0.07 12.37 -4.86
C SER A 111 -0.38 11.74 -6.22
N THR A 112 -0.71 10.46 -6.21
CA THR A 112 -1.11 9.67 -7.40
C THR A 112 -2.63 9.62 -7.60
N THR A 113 -3.39 10.41 -6.83
CA THR A 113 -4.86 10.34 -6.78
C THR A 113 -5.57 11.43 -7.59
N LYS A 114 -4.83 12.33 -8.24
CA LYS A 114 -5.40 13.37 -9.11
C LYS A 114 -6.28 12.79 -10.24
N LEU A 115 -5.99 11.57 -10.70
CA LEU A 115 -6.73 10.91 -11.77
C LEU A 115 -7.81 9.93 -11.27
N GLY A 116 -8.04 9.86 -9.96
CA GLY A 116 -9.01 8.96 -9.33
C GLY A 116 -8.41 8.11 -8.22
N ASP A 117 -9.27 7.49 -7.42
CA ASP A 117 -8.87 6.54 -6.40
C ASP A 117 -8.55 5.17 -7.00
N TYR A 118 -7.68 4.41 -6.34
CA TYR A 118 -7.38 3.03 -6.71
C TYR A 118 -7.08 2.18 -5.48
N ASP A 119 -7.41 0.89 -5.58
CA ASP A 119 -7.15 -0.08 -4.53
C ASP A 119 -5.68 -0.45 -4.47
N THR A 120 -5.08 -0.43 -3.27
CA THR A 120 -3.67 -0.81 -3.09
C THR A 120 -3.51 -2.10 -2.31
N TYR A 121 -4.20 -2.23 -1.17
CA TYR A 121 -4.15 -3.43 -0.33
C TYR A 121 -5.54 -4.00 -0.09
N VAL A 122 -5.61 -5.33 -0.07
CA VAL A 122 -6.82 -6.11 0.15
C VAL A 122 -6.60 -7.07 1.32
N LEU A 123 -7.70 -7.48 1.95
CA LEU A 123 -7.68 -8.55 2.94
C LEU A 123 -7.92 -9.90 2.26
N VAL A 124 -7.02 -10.84 2.50
CA VAL A 124 -7.11 -12.24 2.09
C VAL A 124 -7.33 -13.11 3.32
N VAL A 125 -8.25 -14.07 3.23
CA VAL A 125 -8.70 -14.88 4.37
C VAL A 125 -8.83 -16.34 3.96
N ASN A 126 -8.46 -17.25 4.85
CA ASN A 126 -8.76 -18.67 4.74
C ASN A 126 -10.29 -18.90 4.85
N LYS A 127 -10.87 -19.62 3.89
CA LYS A 127 -12.32 -19.82 3.80
C LYS A 127 -12.92 -20.57 5.00
N GLU A 128 -12.18 -21.47 5.62
CA GLU A 128 -12.62 -22.16 6.84
C GLU A 128 -12.53 -21.25 8.06
N PHE A 129 -11.42 -20.51 8.22
CA PHE A 129 -11.28 -19.51 9.29
C PHE A 129 -12.38 -18.44 9.23
N LYS A 130 -12.79 -18.01 8.03
CA LYS A 130 -13.86 -17.01 7.82
C LYS A 130 -15.19 -17.39 8.48
N LYS A 131 -15.45 -18.69 8.67
CA LYS A 131 -16.67 -19.22 9.33
C LYS A 131 -16.60 -19.15 10.86
N SER A 132 -15.43 -18.84 11.42
CA SER A 132 -15.21 -18.85 12.87
C SER A 132 -15.70 -17.58 13.56
N LYS A 133 -15.98 -17.69 14.86
CA LYS A 133 -16.22 -16.52 15.72
C LYS A 133 -15.02 -15.57 15.75
N ALA A 134 -13.79 -16.11 15.72
CA ALA A 134 -12.56 -15.32 15.73
C ALA A 134 -12.47 -14.37 14.53
N TYR A 135 -12.94 -14.81 13.35
CA TYR A 135 -13.03 -13.93 12.19
C TYR A 135 -14.03 -12.78 12.41
N SER A 136 -15.22 -13.07 12.95
CA SER A 136 -16.22 -12.02 13.25
C SER A 136 -15.72 -11.01 14.28
N ASP A 137 -15.05 -11.49 15.33
CA ASP A 137 -14.39 -10.65 16.34
C ASP A 137 -13.29 -9.78 15.70
N PHE A 138 -12.47 -10.37 14.81
CA PHE A 138 -11.44 -9.65 14.06
C PHE A 138 -12.05 -8.53 13.21
N ILE A 139 -13.09 -8.79 12.42
CA ILE A 139 -13.71 -7.77 11.56
C ILE A 139 -14.30 -6.63 12.39
N THR A 140 -14.91 -6.96 13.53
CA THR A 140 -15.43 -5.95 14.47
C THR A 140 -14.30 -5.06 15.00
N LEU A 141 -13.20 -5.64 15.46
CA LEU A 141 -12.04 -4.90 15.98
C LEU A 141 -11.35 -4.10 14.88
N TYR A 142 -11.14 -4.71 13.71
CA TYR A 142 -10.55 -4.07 12.54
C TYR A 142 -11.34 -2.81 12.13
N ASN A 143 -12.67 -2.92 12.03
CA ASN A 143 -13.51 -1.79 11.65
C ASN A 143 -13.50 -0.66 12.70
N LYS A 144 -13.39 -1.00 13.99
CA LYS A 144 -13.16 -0.02 15.07
C LYS A 144 -11.80 0.68 14.91
N SER A 145 -10.75 -0.07 14.57
CA SER A 145 -9.42 0.50 14.29
C SER A 145 -9.45 1.43 13.08
N VAL A 146 -10.17 1.08 12.01
CA VAL A 146 -10.36 1.97 10.84
C VAL A 146 -11.02 3.29 11.25
N ASP A 147 -12.04 3.26 12.11
CA ASP A 147 -12.65 4.49 12.62
C ASP A 147 -11.69 5.31 13.49
N ALA A 148 -10.93 4.64 14.36
CA ALA A 148 -9.95 5.30 15.21
C ALA A 148 -8.87 6.02 14.38
N LEU A 149 -8.41 5.42 13.28
CA LEU A 149 -7.43 6.00 12.37
C LEU A 149 -7.93 7.21 11.57
N LYS A 150 -9.25 7.46 11.52
CA LYS A 150 -9.78 8.72 10.95
C LYS A 150 -9.43 9.93 11.80
N ASN A 151 -9.19 9.74 13.09
CA ASN A 151 -8.71 10.80 13.96
C ASN A 151 -7.22 11.09 13.68
N LYS A 152 -6.93 12.33 13.24
CA LYS A 152 -5.55 12.75 12.88
C LYS A 152 -4.54 12.55 14.02
N ALA A 153 -4.92 12.79 15.27
CA ALA A 153 -4.02 12.63 16.42
C ALA A 153 -3.71 11.15 16.68
N THR A 154 -4.73 10.29 16.62
CA THR A 154 -4.55 8.83 16.69
C THR A 154 -3.65 8.32 15.58
N PHE A 155 -3.90 8.73 14.34
CA PHE A 155 -3.08 8.29 13.21
C PHE A 155 -1.62 8.73 13.35
N LYS A 156 -1.38 10.00 13.73
CA LYS A 156 -0.04 10.52 14.01
C LYS A 156 0.66 9.71 15.12
N LYS A 157 -0.04 9.38 16.20
CA LYS A 157 0.49 8.56 17.29
C LYS A 157 0.95 7.18 16.79
N VAL A 158 0.09 6.48 16.04
CA VAL A 158 0.40 5.15 15.49
C VAL A 158 1.62 5.20 14.56
N LEU A 159 1.73 6.22 13.71
CA LEU A 159 2.89 6.40 12.83
C LEU A 159 4.20 6.61 13.60
N LYS A 160 4.17 7.38 14.70
CA LYS A 160 5.33 7.56 15.58
C LYS A 160 5.78 6.24 16.21
N GLU A 161 4.83 5.48 16.75
CA GLU A 161 5.10 4.21 17.44
C GLU A 161 5.61 3.13 16.46
N TYR A 162 5.03 3.04 15.27
CA TYR A 162 5.33 1.97 14.32
C TYR A 162 6.70 2.09 13.62
N ARG A 163 7.17 3.32 13.38
CA ARG A 163 8.39 3.57 12.58
C ARG A 163 9.39 4.51 13.25
N ASN A 164 9.16 4.90 14.51
CA ASN A 164 9.96 5.89 15.22
C ASN A 164 10.14 7.21 14.42
N ILE A 165 9.11 7.59 13.65
CA ILE A 165 9.16 8.77 12.78
C ILE A 165 8.96 10.01 13.66
N ARG A 166 9.99 10.85 13.74
CA ARG A 166 9.98 12.04 14.61
C ARG A 166 9.29 13.25 13.97
N ASN A 167 9.45 13.43 12.66
CA ASN A 167 9.00 14.60 11.91
C ASN A 167 7.84 14.26 10.97
N ILE A 168 6.65 14.04 11.54
CA ILE A 168 5.43 13.75 10.75
C ILE A 168 4.67 15.06 10.48
N ASP A 169 4.61 15.43 9.20
CA ASP A 169 3.70 16.45 8.68
C ASP A 169 2.35 15.82 8.30
N MET A 170 1.30 16.15 9.06
CA MET A 170 -0.04 15.63 8.82
C MET A 170 -0.77 16.34 7.67
N GLU A 171 -0.34 17.54 7.28
CA GLU A 171 -0.90 18.25 6.12
C GLU A 171 -0.42 17.58 4.83
N GLU A 172 0.88 17.29 4.73
CA GLU A 172 1.46 16.52 3.63
C GLU A 172 0.77 15.15 3.48
N ILE A 173 0.60 14.41 4.58
CA ILE A 173 -0.10 13.12 4.59
C ILE A 173 -1.55 13.26 4.09
N SER A 174 -2.25 14.32 4.50
CA SER A 174 -3.63 14.55 4.07
C SER A 174 -3.74 14.73 2.55
N ASN A 175 -2.70 15.30 1.92
CA ASN A 175 -2.66 15.53 0.46
C ASN A 175 -2.50 14.23 -0.35
N TRP A 176 -2.03 13.15 0.26
CA TRP A 176 -1.91 11.85 -0.42
C TRP A 176 -3.26 11.16 -0.58
N LYS A 177 -4.29 11.60 0.16
CA LYS A 177 -5.64 11.00 0.15
C LYS A 177 -5.63 9.50 0.41
N LEU A 178 -4.74 9.04 1.29
CA LEU A 178 -4.71 7.66 1.80
C LEU A 178 -6.05 7.34 2.48
N LYS A 179 -6.65 6.19 2.14
CA LYS A 179 -7.93 5.76 2.75
C LYS A 179 -7.80 4.39 3.37
N PHE A 180 -8.25 4.27 4.61
CA PHE A 180 -8.50 2.99 5.28
C PHE A 180 -9.98 2.66 5.14
N LEU A 181 -10.28 1.47 4.62
CA LEU A 181 -11.64 1.03 4.34
C LEU A 181 -12.06 -0.05 5.32
N LYS A 182 -13.31 0.04 5.78
CA LYS A 182 -13.94 -1.01 6.56
C LYS A 182 -14.26 -2.21 5.68
N ILE A 183 -14.24 -3.39 6.28
CA ILE A 183 -14.76 -4.61 5.66
C ILE A 183 -16.22 -4.74 6.06
N LYS A 184 -17.10 -5.10 5.11
CA LYS A 184 -18.50 -5.36 5.43
C LYS A 184 -18.58 -6.45 6.50
N ALA A 185 -19.34 -6.20 7.55
CA ALA A 185 -19.68 -7.25 8.50
C ALA A 185 -20.42 -8.36 7.75
N ILE A 186 -20.18 -9.60 8.16
CA ILE A 186 -21.03 -10.71 7.72
C ILE A 186 -22.30 -10.60 8.59
N ASP A 187 -23.46 -10.49 7.93
CA ASP A 187 -24.77 -10.53 8.57
C ASP A 187 -25.02 -11.89 9.25
#